data_AF-A0A7K2WH40-F1
#
_entry.id   AF-A0A7K2WH40-F1
#
_cell.length_a   1.000
_cell.length_b   1.000
_cell.length_c   1.000
_cell.angle_alpha   90.00
_cell.angle_beta   90.00
_cell.angle_gamma   90.00
#
_symmetry.space_group_name_H-M   'P 1'
#
loop_
_entity.id
_entity.type
_entity.pdbx_description
1 polymer ?
#
loop_
_entity_poly.entity_id
_entity_poly.type
_entity_poly.pdbx_seq_one_letter_code
_entity_poly.pdbx_strand_id
1 'polypeptide(L)' 'MPVLIVTGTGTEVGKTIVTAAVAATARAHGRTVAVLKPAQTGVAPDERGDAAE' A
#
# COMPACT_ATOMS: atom_id res chain seq x y z
N MET A 1 -8.86 -5.35 -15.23
CA MET A 1 -8.41 -4.73 -13.96
C MET A 1 -6.97 -4.29 -14.13
N PRO A 2 -6.66 -2.99 -14.05
CA PRO A 2 -5.27 -2.52 -14.12
C PRO A 2 -4.51 -2.81 -12.81
N VAL A 3 -3.20 -3.00 -12.92
CA VAL A 3 -2.27 -3.09 -11.78
C VAL A 3 -1.43 -1.82 -11.76
N LEU A 4 -1.34 -1.17 -10.61
CA LEU A 4 -0.44 -0.03 -10.38
C LEU A 4 0.67 -0.46 -9.43
N ILE A 5 1.93 -0.28 -9.84
CA ILE A 5 3.10 -0.54 -9.00
C ILE A 5 3.65 0.80 -8.50
N VAL A 6 3.76 0.94 -7.18
CA VAL A 6 4.40 2.09 -6.53
C VAL A 6 5.83 1.72 -6.18
N THR A 7 6.79 2.38 -6.84
CA THR A 7 8.23 2.27 -6.54
C THR A 7 8.75 3.55 -5.88
N GLY A 8 10.00 3.56 -5.43
CA GLY A 8 10.63 4.74 -4.86
C GLY A 8 12.15 4.68 -4.97
N THR A 9 12.79 5.83 -4.81
CA THR A 9 14.25 6.00 -4.92
C THR A 9 15.04 5.43 -3.73
N GLY A 10 14.34 5.02 -2.66
CA GLY A 10 14.95 4.47 -1.45
C GLY A 10 13.90 3.99 -0.43
N THR A 11 14.36 3.73 0.78
CA THR A 11 13.51 3.49 1.96
C THR A 11 12.97 4.81 2.49
N GLU A 12 11.85 4.78 3.23
CA GLU A 12 11.28 5.96 3.93
C GLU A 12 10.91 7.17 3.05
N VAL A 13 11.08 7.10 1.73
CA VAL A 13 10.70 8.17 0.76
C VAL A 13 9.18 8.33 0.55
N GLY A 14 8.34 7.73 1.40
CA GLY A 14 6.88 7.92 1.35
C GLY A 14 6.08 6.94 0.48
N LYS A 15 6.67 5.81 0.03
CA LYS A 15 5.96 4.80 -0.80
C LYS A 15 4.63 4.32 -0.18
N THR A 16 4.62 4.03 1.13
CA THR A 16 3.41 3.59 1.84
C THR A 16 2.34 4.68 1.83
N ILE A 17 2.72 5.94 2.10
CA ILE A 17 1.81 7.09 2.10
C ILE A 17 1.21 7.30 0.70
N VAL A 18 2.04 7.29 -0.35
CA VAL A 18 1.57 7.43 -1.74
C VAL A 18 0.61 6.31 -2.12
N THR A 19 0.91 5.06 -1.73
CA THR A 19 0.03 3.91 -1.99
C THR A 19 -1.33 4.10 -1.34
N ALA A 20 -1.36 4.49 -0.06
CA ALA A 20 -2.59 4.76 0.68
C ALA A 20 -3.39 5.92 0.06
N ALA A 21 -2.74 7.01 -0.35
CA ALA A 21 -3.41 8.15 -0.98
C ALA A 21 -4.07 7.77 -2.32
N VAL A 22 -3.38 6.99 -3.15
CA VAL A 22 -3.94 6.50 -4.43
C VAL A 22 -5.13 5.57 -4.17
N ALA A 23 -5.00 4.64 -3.22
CA ALA A 23 -6.06 3.73 -2.87
C ALA A 23 -7.30 4.49 -2.34
N ALA A 24 -7.11 5.40 -1.39
CA ALA A 24 -8.18 6.24 -0.84
C ALA A 24 -8.88 7.07 -1.92
N THR A 25 -8.12 7.67 -2.84
CA THR A 25 -8.67 8.45 -3.96
C THR A 25 -9.50 7.56 -4.89
N ALA A 26 -8.98 6.39 -5.28
CA ALA A 26 -9.72 5.45 -6.12
C ALA A 26 -10.99 4.94 -5.45
N ARG A 27 -10.94 4.64 -4.15
CA ARG A 27 -12.12 4.28 -3.34
C ARG A 27 -13.14 5.41 -3.31
N ALA A 28 -12.72 6.66 -3.12
CA ALA A 28 -13.59 7.83 -3.12
C ALA A 28 -14.30 8.02 -4.48
N HIS A 29 -13.69 7.58 -5.58
CA HIS A 29 -14.29 7.53 -6.91
C HIS A 29 -15.10 6.25 -7.20
N GLY A 30 -15.53 5.52 -6.17
CA GLY A 30 -16.41 4.36 -6.30
C GLY A 30 -15.74 3.11 -6.88
N ARG A 31 -14.40 3.05 -6.92
CA ARG A 31 -13.69 1.88 -7.42
C ARG A 31 -13.49 0.85 -6.31
N THR A 32 -13.59 -0.43 -6.65
CA THR A 32 -13.07 -1.51 -5.80
C THR A 32 -11.55 -1.54 -5.92
N VAL A 33 -10.85 -1.50 -4.78
CA VAL A 33 -9.39 -1.46 -4.70
C VAL A 33 -8.92 -2.49 -3.69
N ALA A 34 -7.87 -3.23 -4.05
CA ALA A 34 -7.06 -4.04 -3.15
C ALA A 34 -5.65 -3.44 -3.09
N VAL A 35 -5.08 -3.34 -1.90
CA VAL A 35 -3.69 -2.92 -1.68
C VAL A 35 -2.89 -4.16 -1.28
N LEU A 36 -1.75 -4.37 -1.93
CA LEU A 36 -0.87 -5.50 -1.66
C LEU A 36 0.53 -4.98 -1.33
N LYS A 37 1.09 -5.47 -0.22
CA LYS A 37 2.50 -5.35 0.10
C LYS A 37 3.09 -6.78 0.19
N PRO A 38 3.70 -7.29 -0.90
CA PRO A 38 4.06 -8.71 -1.00
C PRO A 38 5.15 -9.13 -0.01
N ALA A 39 5.95 -8.18 0.49
CA ALA A 39 6.93 -8.41 1.53
C ALA A 39 7.02 -7.18 2.45
N GLN A 40 7.08 -7.43 3.74
CA GLN A 40 7.32 -6.43 4.78
C GLN A 40 8.29 -7.01 5.81
N THR A 41 9.29 -6.22 6.17
CA THR A 41 10.24 -6.51 7.25
C THR A 41 9.95 -5.61 8.45
N GLY A 42 10.50 -5.94 9.62
CA GLY A 42 10.34 -5.13 10.83
C GLY A 42 8.95 -5.23 11.48
N VAL A 43 8.23 -6.33 11.26
CA VAL A 43 6.92 -6.62 11.86
C VAL A 43 6.99 -7.98 12.52
N ALA A 44 6.51 -8.09 13.76
CA ALA A 44 6.43 -9.37 14.48
C ALA A 44 5.34 -10.30 13.90
N PRO A 45 5.38 -11.62 14.14
CA PRO A 45 4.39 -12.55 13.56
C PRO A 45 2.92 -12.23 13.86
N ASP A 46 2.65 -11.60 15.00
CA ASP A 46 1.32 -11.20 15.49
C ASP A 46 1.02 -9.70 15.33
N GLU A 47 1.95 -8.93 14.77
CA GLU A 47 1.80 -7.50 14.56
C GLU A 47 1.16 -7.22 13.19
N ARG A 48 0.30 -6.19 13.14
CA ARG A 48 -0.31 -5.75 11.88
C ARG A 48 0.71 -5.05 10.99
N GLY A 49 0.87 -5.52 9.76
CA GLY A 49 1.64 -4.85 8.72
C GLY A 49 0.90 -3.68 8.06
N ASP A 50 1.60 -2.95 7.18
CA ASP A 50 1.10 -1.72 6.55
C ASP A 50 -0.18 -1.91 5.70
N ALA A 51 -0.41 -3.12 5.21
CA ALA A 51 -1.54 -3.48 4.36
C ALA A 51 -2.48 -4.50 5.02
N ALA A 52 -2.50 -4.56 6.35
CA ALA A 52 -3.44 -5.42 7.08
C ALA A 52 -4.90 -4.98 6.85
N GLU A 53 -5.82 -5.96 6.80
CA GLU A 53 -7.27 -5.75 6.72
C GLU A 53 -7.94 -5.48 8.09
#